data_AF-A0A8J8DS76-F1
#
_entry.id   AF-A0A8J8DS76-F1
#
_cell.length_a   1.000
_cell.length_b   1.000
_cell.length_c   1.000
_cell.angle_alpha   90.00
_cell.angle_beta   90.00
_cell.angle_gamma   90.00
#
_symmetry.space_group_name_H-M   'P 1'
#
loop_
_entity.id
_entity.type
_entity.pdbx_description
1 polymer ?
#
loop_
_entity_poly.entity_id
_entity_poly.type
_entity_poly.pdbx_seq_one_letter_code
_entity_poly.pdbx_strand_id
1 'polypeptide(L)'
;MRRGAISGILLGLIFVGLMPPFTASAVNSEGVGFLFIDVPEGVWITVDGVGSYEGPVALELSPGRYTVEVREGVEIVADVFVTQNNVTVLHIDPKTIETAVLGKGVVSVRAVFNESANYSREKLNPPFNPFFFPGGCGGGFPYINISKPYPMSLLVRGREEIYLILNGTFMHLGDDDGKACVSYVGVYPGMGEHLETVWNATYLVPWARLEISSEPEDLTVYINGGYSRYVLYTPIGLYVPAIPHDVYNATARGFYRVIQIPVIHRLETHRVGVADGNYLVESIVKVSPSGNYSVNVNMDRVKLALRMERRSAEESAVLKYLAKSAPAEKSTELKTGFAAPRDLSLEDAVAVAPTKLFHRIKSAL
;
A
#
# COMPACT_ATOMS: atom_id res chain seq x y z
N MET A 1 -22.85 -7.79 77.00
CA MET A 1 -21.75 -7.00 77.59
C MET A 1 -20.87 -6.47 76.46
N ARG A 2 -20.79 -5.13 76.38
CA ARG A 2 -19.67 -4.28 75.91
C ARG A 2 -18.84 -4.64 74.65
N ARG A 3 -18.86 -3.63 73.74
CA ARG A 3 -17.74 -3.07 72.93
C ARG A 3 -17.30 -3.91 71.73
N GLY A 4 -17.18 -3.42 70.49
CA GLY A 4 -16.99 -2.05 69.97
C GLY A 4 -15.60 -1.92 69.34
N ALA A 5 -15.55 -1.42 68.09
CA ALA A 5 -14.42 -0.88 67.29
C ALA A 5 -14.34 -1.59 65.91
N ILE A 6 -14.88 -1.02 64.82
CA ILE A 6 -14.31 0.05 63.96
C ILE A 6 -12.97 -0.36 63.32
N SER A 7 -13.01 -0.78 62.05
CA SER A 7 -11.97 -0.63 61.02
C SER A 7 -12.42 -1.40 59.77
N GLY A 8 -12.44 -0.91 58.53
CA GLY A 8 -12.14 0.38 57.99
C GLY A 8 -12.88 0.50 56.65
N ILE A 9 -13.29 1.72 56.33
CA ILE A 9 -13.83 2.11 55.02
C ILE A 9 -12.63 2.18 54.07
N LEU A 10 -12.61 1.34 53.05
CA LEU A 10 -11.80 1.58 51.85
C LEU A 10 -12.45 0.88 50.63
N LEU A 11 -13.56 1.46 50.16
CA LEU A 11 -14.10 1.17 48.83
C LEU A 11 -13.76 2.38 47.95
N GLY A 12 -12.53 2.39 47.45
CA GLY A 12 -12.01 3.39 46.52
C GLY A 12 -11.43 2.69 45.30
N LEU A 13 -12.30 2.30 44.36
CA LEU A 13 -11.89 1.88 43.02
C LEU A 13 -12.57 2.83 42.02
N ILE A 14 -11.88 3.95 41.82
CA ILE A 14 -12.13 4.91 40.74
C ILE A 14 -11.75 4.19 39.44
N PHE A 15 -12.74 3.63 38.75
CA PHE A 15 -12.65 3.30 37.33
C PHE A 15 -12.99 4.55 36.53
N VAL A 16 -12.01 5.43 36.37
CA VAL A 16 -12.07 6.56 35.43
C VAL A 16 -10.79 6.57 34.61
N GLY A 17 -10.97 6.40 33.30
CA GLY A 17 -10.12 7.02 32.29
C GLY A 17 -8.90 6.24 31.83
N LEU A 18 -9.05 5.47 30.74
CA LEU A 18 -8.08 5.45 29.63
C LEU A 18 -8.68 4.74 28.41
N MET A 19 -9.79 5.30 27.90
CA MET A 19 -10.05 5.21 26.46
C MET A 19 -9.55 6.49 25.82
N PRO A 20 -8.71 6.43 24.77
CA PRO A 20 -8.34 7.62 24.03
C PRO A 20 -9.62 8.22 23.43
N PRO A 21 -9.90 9.51 23.63
CA PRO A 21 -10.95 10.17 22.88
C PRO A 21 -10.51 10.20 21.40
N PHE A 22 -11.14 9.37 20.57
CA PHE A 22 -11.36 9.71 19.18
C PHE A 22 -12.39 10.85 19.15
N THR A 23 -11.96 12.04 19.52
CA THR A 23 -12.63 13.26 19.11
C THR A 23 -12.00 13.64 17.79
N ALA A 24 -12.75 13.44 16.70
CA ALA A 24 -12.65 14.31 15.56
C ALA A 24 -12.73 15.74 16.12
N SER A 25 -11.62 16.46 16.15
CA SER A 25 -11.65 17.88 16.39
C SER A 25 -12.39 18.48 15.20
N ALA A 26 -13.70 18.68 15.36
CA ALA A 26 -14.40 19.76 14.69
C ALA A 26 -13.68 21.04 15.11
N VAL A 27 -12.75 21.49 14.26
CA VAL A 27 -12.14 22.80 14.39
C VAL A 27 -13.24 23.79 14.01
N ASN A 28 -14.01 24.21 15.02
CA ASN A 28 -14.74 25.46 14.96
C ASN A 28 -13.69 26.58 14.96
N SER A 29 -13.16 26.92 13.78
CA SER A 29 -12.44 28.16 13.56
C SER A 29 -13.17 28.95 12.49
N GLU A 30 -13.77 30.07 12.86
CA GLU A 30 -14.38 31.08 11.98
C GLU A 30 -13.34 31.81 11.11
N GLY A 31 -12.21 31.16 10.83
CA GLY A 31 -11.14 31.66 10.00
C GLY A 31 -11.24 31.13 8.59
N VAL A 32 -10.87 31.95 7.62
CA VAL A 32 -10.76 31.53 6.21
C VAL A 32 -9.30 31.23 5.90
N GLY A 33 -9.06 30.09 5.26
CA GLY A 33 -7.80 29.75 4.61
C GLY A 33 -7.98 29.69 3.10
N PHE A 34 -6.88 29.79 2.36
CA PHE A 34 -6.91 29.71 0.90
C PHE A 34 -5.99 28.59 0.42
N LEU A 35 -6.49 27.79 -0.53
CA LEU A 35 -5.72 26.80 -1.26
C LEU A 35 -5.68 27.20 -2.73
N PHE A 36 -4.49 27.51 -3.23
CA PHE A 36 -4.25 27.71 -4.65
C PHE A 36 -3.54 26.48 -5.21
N ILE A 37 -4.15 25.86 -6.20
CA ILE A 37 -3.61 24.68 -6.89
C ILE A 37 -3.17 25.14 -8.26
N ASP A 38 -1.86 25.29 -8.41
CA ASP A 38 -1.19 25.72 -9.62
C ASP A 38 -0.79 24.49 -10.45
N VAL A 39 -1.57 24.21 -11.48
CA VAL A 39 -1.42 23.09 -12.42
C VAL A 39 -1.65 23.63 -13.83
N PRO A 40 -1.12 22.99 -14.90
CA PRO A 40 -1.42 23.42 -16.26
C PRO A 40 -2.92 23.57 -16.54
N GLU A 41 -3.28 24.48 -17.44
CA GLU A 41 -4.67 24.68 -17.86
C GLU A 41 -5.25 23.39 -18.48
N GLY A 42 -6.51 23.09 -18.18
CA GLY A 42 -7.20 21.90 -18.70
C GLY A 42 -7.06 20.64 -17.84
N VAL A 43 -6.26 20.70 -16.77
CA VAL A 43 -6.04 19.55 -15.87
C VAL A 43 -7.14 19.47 -14.83
N TRP A 44 -7.76 18.29 -14.71
CA TRP A 44 -8.79 18.04 -13.70
C TRP A 44 -8.16 17.71 -12.35
N ILE A 45 -8.59 18.45 -11.33
CA ILE A 45 -8.20 18.30 -9.94
C ILE A 45 -9.41 17.84 -9.13
N THR A 46 -9.23 16.87 -8.25
CA THR A 46 -10.22 16.52 -7.23
C THR A 46 -9.67 16.89 -5.85
N VAL A 47 -10.46 17.62 -5.06
CA VAL A 47 -10.15 17.92 -3.66
C VAL A 47 -11.16 17.17 -2.80
N ASP A 48 -10.68 16.23 -2.00
CA ASP A 48 -11.55 15.36 -1.20
C ASP A 48 -12.43 16.19 -0.24
N GLY A 49 -13.71 15.82 -0.18
CA GLY A 49 -14.74 16.55 0.58
C GLY A 49 -15.15 17.91 0.02
N VAL A 50 -14.49 18.43 -1.03
CA VAL A 50 -14.76 19.79 -1.58
C VAL A 50 -15.38 19.72 -2.96
N GLY A 51 -14.77 19.00 -3.91
CA GLY A 51 -15.26 18.91 -5.28
C GLY A 51 -14.18 18.67 -6.32
N SER A 52 -14.56 18.71 -7.60
CA SER A 52 -13.61 18.62 -8.72
C SER A 52 -13.66 19.87 -9.58
N TYR A 53 -12.48 20.31 -10.03
CA TYR A 53 -12.26 21.58 -10.69
C TYR A 53 -11.27 21.41 -11.84
N GLU A 54 -11.43 22.21 -12.88
CA GLU A 54 -10.39 22.41 -13.90
C GLU A 54 -9.38 23.44 -13.36
N GLY A 55 -8.09 23.11 -13.43
CA GLY A 55 -7.01 23.94 -12.94
C GLY A 55 -6.53 24.99 -13.94
N PRO A 56 -5.73 25.99 -13.49
CA PRO A 56 -5.41 26.29 -12.09
C PRO A 56 -6.64 26.83 -11.32
N VAL A 57 -6.69 26.59 -10.00
CA VAL A 57 -7.86 26.97 -9.18
C VAL A 57 -7.45 27.53 -7.82
N ALA A 58 -8.14 28.59 -7.38
CA ALA A 58 -8.06 29.13 -6.03
C ALA A 58 -9.36 28.81 -5.28
N LEU A 59 -9.24 28.21 -4.10
CA LEU A 59 -10.35 27.78 -3.25
C LEU A 59 -10.27 28.47 -1.90
N GLU A 60 -11.40 29.01 -1.46
CA GLU A 60 -11.61 29.46 -0.09
C GLU A 60 -12.10 28.27 0.74
N LEU A 61 -11.32 27.89 1.76
CA LEU A 61 -11.55 26.67 2.56
C LEU A 61 -11.43 26.97 4.05
N SER A 62 -12.14 26.20 4.86
CA SER A 62 -11.90 26.17 6.30
C SER A 62 -10.48 25.66 6.60
N PRO A 63 -9.81 26.14 7.66
CA PRO A 63 -8.54 25.57 8.09
C PRO A 63 -8.67 24.07 8.38
N GLY A 64 -7.75 23.27 7.85
CA GLY A 64 -7.86 21.82 7.92
C GLY A 64 -6.91 21.08 6.99
N ARG A 65 -6.99 19.75 7.01
CA ARG A 65 -6.26 18.87 6.11
C ARG A 65 -7.11 18.59 4.87
N TYR A 66 -6.51 18.71 3.70
CA TYR A 66 -7.14 18.43 2.42
C TYR A 66 -6.26 17.49 1.59
N THR A 67 -6.90 16.57 0.87
CA THR A 67 -6.24 15.69 -0.09
C THR A 67 -6.58 16.19 -1.49
N VAL A 68 -5.54 16.52 -2.25
CA VAL A 68 -5.64 16.93 -3.66
C VAL A 68 -5.19 15.76 -4.53
N GLU A 69 -6.05 15.34 -5.46
CA GLU A 69 -5.77 14.29 -6.43
C GLU A 69 -5.75 14.84 -7.85
N VAL A 70 -4.75 14.45 -8.63
CA VAL A 70 -4.65 14.71 -10.07
C VAL A 70 -4.32 13.39 -10.78
N ARG A 71 -5.00 13.11 -11.90
CA ARG A 71 -4.80 11.88 -12.69
C ARG A 71 -4.62 12.22 -14.15
N GLU A 72 -3.37 12.41 -14.56
CA GLU A 72 -3.01 12.77 -15.93
C GLU A 72 -1.64 12.16 -16.29
N GLY A 73 -1.65 10.98 -16.93
CA GLY A 73 -0.44 10.19 -17.20
C GLY A 73 0.16 9.55 -15.95
N VAL A 74 0.26 10.32 -14.86
CA VAL A 74 0.65 9.92 -13.52
C VAL A 74 -0.51 10.17 -12.54
N GLU A 75 -0.54 9.37 -11.47
CA GLU A 75 -1.41 9.66 -10.32
C GLU A 75 -0.64 10.55 -9.33
N ILE A 76 -1.24 11.65 -8.89
CA ILE A 76 -0.64 12.55 -7.91
C ILE A 76 -1.60 12.68 -6.75
N VAL A 77 -1.09 12.51 -5.53
CA VAL A 77 -1.84 12.69 -4.29
C VAL A 77 -1.06 13.62 -3.37
N ALA A 78 -1.65 14.75 -3.02
CA ALA A 78 -1.05 15.72 -2.13
C ALA A 78 -1.93 15.96 -0.90
N ASP A 79 -1.45 15.54 0.28
CA ASP A 79 -2.06 15.86 1.57
C ASP A 79 -1.46 17.16 2.11
N VAL A 80 -2.25 18.23 2.13
CA VAL A 80 -1.84 19.58 2.54
C VAL A 80 -2.65 20.09 3.73
N PHE A 81 -2.04 20.95 4.56
CA PHE A 81 -2.74 21.67 5.62
C PHE A 81 -2.98 23.12 5.23
N VAL A 82 -4.26 23.47 5.10
CA VAL A 82 -4.71 24.85 4.94
C VAL A 82 -4.79 25.50 6.32
N THR A 83 -4.14 26.66 6.46
CA THR A 83 -4.09 27.43 7.71
C THR A 83 -4.82 28.76 7.57
N GLN A 84 -5.32 29.28 8.68
CA GLN A 84 -6.00 30.57 8.71
C GLN A 84 -5.05 31.70 8.29
N ASN A 85 -5.58 32.69 7.55
CA ASN A 85 -4.86 33.90 7.13
C ASN A 85 -3.61 33.66 6.26
N ASN A 86 -3.45 32.46 5.71
CA ASN A 86 -2.39 32.10 4.78
C ASN A 86 -2.96 31.58 3.46
N VAL A 87 -2.21 31.77 2.38
CA VAL A 87 -2.43 31.10 1.11
C VAL A 87 -1.48 29.92 1.03
N THR A 88 -2.04 28.72 0.95
CA THR A 88 -1.31 27.49 0.66
C THR A 88 -1.27 27.35 -0.85
N VAL A 89 -0.09 27.42 -1.45
CA VAL A 89 0.11 27.25 -2.88
C VAL A 89 0.68 25.86 -3.13
N LEU A 90 -0.04 25.04 -3.86
CA LEU A 90 0.39 23.71 -4.28
C LEU A 90 0.69 23.76 -5.79
N HIS A 91 1.97 23.67 -6.14
CA HIS A 91 2.42 23.57 -7.53
C HIS A 91 2.46 22.10 -7.94
N ILE A 92 1.86 21.78 -9.09
CA ILE A 92 1.76 20.43 -9.65
C ILE A 92 2.07 20.48 -11.15
N ASP A 93 3.10 19.74 -11.58
CA ASP A 93 3.39 19.49 -13.00
C ASP A 93 3.45 17.98 -13.28
N PRO A 94 2.34 17.37 -13.75
CA PRO A 94 2.28 15.94 -14.03
C PRO A 94 3.31 15.45 -15.06
N LYS A 95 3.62 16.25 -16.08
CA LYS A 95 4.55 15.87 -17.17
C LYS A 95 5.99 15.81 -16.67
N THR A 96 6.38 16.75 -15.81
CA THR A 96 7.71 16.71 -15.19
C THR A 96 7.84 15.51 -14.26
N ILE A 97 6.79 15.14 -13.52
CA ILE A 97 6.78 13.94 -12.66
C ILE A 97 6.87 12.66 -13.50
N GLU A 98 6.11 12.56 -14.59
CA GLU A 98 6.14 11.41 -15.49
C GLU A 98 7.55 11.15 -16.03
N THR A 99 8.23 12.21 -16.47
CA THR A 99 9.59 12.12 -17.02
C THR A 99 10.69 12.02 -15.97
N ALA A 100 10.37 12.26 -14.69
CA ALA A 100 11.29 12.07 -13.57
C ALA A 100 11.39 10.60 -13.14
N VAL A 101 10.47 9.74 -13.58
CA VAL A 101 10.46 8.31 -13.27
C VAL A 101 10.64 7.51 -14.53
N LEU A 102 11.79 6.87 -14.68
CA LEU A 102 12.15 6.10 -15.87
C LEU A 102 12.50 4.68 -15.48
N GLY A 103 12.28 3.72 -16.37
CA GLY A 103 12.65 2.35 -16.06
C GLY A 103 12.03 1.32 -16.98
N LYS A 104 12.76 0.23 -17.21
CA LYS A 104 12.21 -0.88 -17.98
C LYS A 104 11.16 -1.60 -17.13
N GLY A 105 9.95 -1.75 -17.69
CA GLY A 105 8.83 -2.46 -17.06
C GLY A 105 7.95 -1.59 -16.18
N VAL A 106 8.27 -0.31 -15.97
CA VAL A 106 7.37 0.63 -15.28
C VAL A 106 6.10 0.79 -16.11
N VAL A 107 4.93 0.51 -15.50
CA VAL A 107 3.61 0.61 -16.17
C VAL A 107 2.71 1.67 -15.58
N SER A 108 2.95 2.09 -14.34
CA SER A 108 2.24 3.20 -13.72
C SER A 108 3.09 3.86 -12.65
N VAL A 109 2.90 5.16 -12.47
CA VAL A 109 3.61 5.98 -11.49
C VAL A 109 2.59 6.74 -10.66
N ARG A 110 2.82 6.78 -9.35
CA ARG A 110 2.07 7.56 -8.38
C ARG A 110 3.01 8.39 -7.54
N ALA A 111 2.90 9.71 -7.60
CA ALA A 111 3.65 10.62 -6.76
C ALA A 111 2.79 11.09 -5.59
N VAL A 112 3.35 11.01 -4.38
CA VAL A 112 2.66 11.36 -3.14
C VAL A 112 3.47 12.44 -2.44
N PHE A 113 2.79 13.53 -2.08
CA PHE A 113 3.27 14.50 -1.11
C PHE A 113 2.36 14.43 0.11
N ASN A 114 2.92 14.24 1.30
CA ASN A 114 2.13 14.31 2.52
C ASN A 114 2.86 15.14 3.55
N GLU A 115 2.30 16.31 3.84
CA GLU A 115 2.92 17.29 4.73
C GLU A 115 3.19 16.75 6.14
N SER A 116 2.35 15.85 6.65
CA SER A 116 2.49 15.26 7.99
C SER A 116 3.33 13.98 8.02
N ALA A 117 3.62 13.38 6.87
CA ALA A 117 4.38 12.15 6.80
C ALA A 117 5.87 12.46 6.69
N ASN A 118 6.69 11.70 7.40
CA ASN A 118 8.10 11.58 7.06
C ASN A 118 8.35 10.15 6.58
N TYR A 119 8.35 9.96 5.27
CA TYR A 119 8.71 8.71 4.62
C TYR A 119 10.22 8.46 4.64
N SER A 120 11.03 9.47 5.00
CA SER A 120 12.47 9.32 5.17
C SER A 120 12.90 9.13 6.63
N ARG A 121 14.01 8.40 6.76
CA ARG A 121 15.07 8.39 7.79
C ARG A 121 14.81 8.58 9.30
N GLU A 122 13.77 9.23 9.79
CA GLU A 122 13.84 9.76 11.17
C GLU A 122 13.48 8.80 12.31
N LYS A 123 13.08 7.55 12.06
CA LYS A 123 12.74 6.67 13.19
C LYS A 123 13.23 5.23 13.15
N LEU A 124 14.14 4.88 12.27
CA LEU A 124 14.75 3.55 12.33
C LEU A 124 16.22 3.71 11.95
N ASN A 125 17.08 3.86 12.95
CA ASN A 125 18.36 3.18 12.91
C ASN A 125 17.96 1.71 13.07
N PRO A 126 17.73 0.91 12.00
CA PRO A 126 17.50 -0.51 12.23
C PRO A 126 18.72 -0.95 13.04
N PRO A 127 18.56 -1.56 14.22
CA PRO A 127 19.70 -1.94 15.09
C PRO A 127 20.62 -2.96 14.42
N PHE A 128 20.34 -3.30 13.16
CA PHE A 128 20.90 -4.36 12.40
C PHE A 128 21.14 -3.90 10.96
N ASN A 129 22.41 -3.87 10.55
CA ASN A 129 22.78 -3.77 9.14
C ASN A 129 22.46 -5.13 8.49
N PRO A 130 21.50 -5.22 7.54
CA PRO A 130 21.10 -6.50 6.95
C PRO A 130 22.24 -7.22 6.21
N PHE A 131 23.34 -6.52 5.91
CA PHE A 131 24.55 -7.05 5.28
C PHE A 131 25.63 -7.52 6.27
N PHE A 132 25.38 -7.47 7.58
CA PHE A 132 26.38 -7.83 8.61
C PHE A 132 26.37 -9.32 9.00
N PHE A 133 25.41 -10.12 8.52
CA PHE A 133 25.44 -11.57 8.74
C PHE A 133 26.31 -12.26 7.68
N PRO A 134 27.44 -12.91 8.07
CA PRO A 134 28.17 -13.77 7.17
C PRO A 134 27.30 -14.99 6.80
N GLY A 135 27.33 -15.31 5.51
CA GLY A 135 26.58 -16.39 4.88
C GLY A 135 26.83 -17.76 5.51
N GLY A 136 25.76 -18.54 5.49
CA GLY A 136 25.66 -19.94 5.84
C GLY A 136 24.38 -20.46 5.16
N CYS A 137 24.22 -21.76 4.96
CA CYS A 137 22.92 -22.37 4.69
C CYS A 137 21.97 -22.04 5.87
N GLY A 138 21.21 -20.94 5.74
CA GLY A 138 20.45 -20.35 6.84
C GLY A 138 20.99 -19.00 7.38
N GLY A 139 21.82 -18.30 6.60
CA GLY A 139 22.34 -16.96 6.92
C GLY A 139 21.23 -15.95 7.25
N GLY A 140 21.54 -15.02 8.16
CA GLY A 140 20.57 -14.22 8.88
C GLY A 140 19.54 -13.54 7.99
N PHE A 141 18.28 -13.75 8.35
CA PHE A 141 17.11 -13.31 7.58
C PHE A 141 16.68 -11.93 8.05
N PRO A 142 16.93 -10.86 7.28
CA PRO A 142 16.26 -9.61 7.54
C PRO A 142 14.77 -9.79 7.22
N TYR A 143 14.01 -10.13 8.26
CA TYR A 143 12.55 -10.22 8.22
C TYR A 143 11.95 -8.88 7.78
N ILE A 144 11.48 -8.77 6.54
CA ILE A 144 10.58 -7.69 6.12
C ILE A 144 9.16 -8.25 6.10
N ASN A 145 8.25 -7.63 6.85
CA ASN A 145 6.85 -7.99 6.78
C ASN A 145 6.20 -7.39 5.53
N ILE A 146 6.29 -8.08 4.41
CA ILE A 146 5.53 -7.73 3.21
C ILE A 146 4.29 -8.59 3.20
N SER A 147 3.12 -8.01 3.49
CA SER A 147 1.86 -8.76 3.56
C SER A 147 1.09 -8.79 2.24
N LYS A 148 1.49 -7.99 1.24
CA LYS A 148 0.79 -7.82 -0.04
C LYS A 148 1.75 -7.97 -1.24
N PRO A 149 1.30 -8.48 -2.40
CA PRO A 149 0.02 -9.18 -2.59
C PRO A 149 -0.03 -10.51 -1.81
N TYR A 150 1.12 -11.06 -1.45
CA TYR A 150 1.27 -12.26 -0.63
C TYR A 150 2.36 -12.04 0.42
N PRO A 151 2.36 -12.80 1.53
CA PRO A 151 3.48 -12.79 2.46
C PRO A 151 4.81 -13.06 1.76
N MET A 152 5.78 -12.15 1.91
CA MET A 152 7.14 -12.28 1.39
C MET A 152 8.16 -11.83 2.43
N SER A 153 9.40 -12.27 2.28
CA SER A 153 10.54 -11.81 3.09
C SER A 153 11.79 -11.58 2.24
N LEU A 154 12.89 -11.15 2.85
CA LEU A 154 14.18 -10.98 2.20
C LEU A 154 15.18 -12.05 2.63
N LEU A 155 15.84 -12.62 1.64
CA LEU A 155 17.08 -13.38 1.82
C LEU A 155 18.25 -12.55 1.30
N VAL A 156 19.16 -12.16 2.18
CA VAL A 156 20.36 -11.39 1.82
C VAL A 156 21.57 -12.32 1.90
N ARG A 157 22.26 -12.48 0.77
CA ARG A 157 23.51 -13.27 0.66
C ARG A 157 24.73 -12.41 0.38
N GLY A 158 24.49 -11.19 -0.06
CA GLY A 158 25.51 -10.18 -0.31
C GLY A 158 24.85 -8.87 -0.72
N ARG A 159 25.65 -7.85 -0.99
CA ARG A 159 25.14 -6.55 -1.45
C ARG A 159 24.44 -6.62 -2.81
N GLU A 160 24.85 -7.56 -3.65
CA GLU A 160 24.29 -7.76 -5.00
C GLU A 160 23.29 -8.93 -5.08
N GLU A 161 23.21 -9.74 -4.02
CA GLU A 161 22.42 -10.97 -3.96
C GLU A 161 21.36 -10.87 -2.87
N ILE A 162 20.29 -10.13 -3.19
CA ILE A 162 19.13 -9.95 -2.33
C ILE A 162 17.92 -10.55 -3.04
N TYR A 163 17.23 -11.49 -2.40
CA TYR A 163 16.09 -12.19 -2.95
C TYR A 163 14.82 -11.89 -2.17
N LEU A 164 13.75 -11.57 -2.89
CA LEU A 164 12.41 -11.47 -2.35
C LEU A 164 11.75 -12.85 -2.35
N ILE A 165 11.80 -13.56 -1.23
CA ILE A 165 11.27 -14.92 -1.12
C ILE A 165 9.76 -14.91 -0.86
N LEU A 166 9.03 -15.75 -1.58
CA LEU A 166 7.57 -15.79 -1.58
C LEU A 166 7.05 -16.96 -0.74
N ASN A 167 6.15 -16.67 0.20
CA ASN A 167 5.54 -17.68 1.05
C ASN A 167 4.81 -18.77 0.28
N GLY A 168 4.90 -20.01 0.76
CA GLY A 168 4.19 -21.15 0.25
C GLY A 168 4.63 -21.54 -1.15
N THR A 169 5.91 -21.39 -1.48
CA THR A 169 6.45 -21.72 -2.81
C THR A 169 7.74 -22.52 -2.77
N PHE A 170 8.07 -23.18 -3.89
CA PHE A 170 9.38 -23.80 -4.10
C PHE A 170 10.28 -22.82 -4.84
N MET A 171 11.40 -22.47 -4.22
CA MET A 171 12.33 -21.48 -4.76
C MET A 171 13.74 -22.04 -4.83
N HIS A 172 14.44 -21.71 -5.91
CA HIS A 172 15.86 -21.96 -6.01
C HIS A 172 16.60 -20.85 -5.27
N LEU A 173 17.13 -21.16 -4.09
CA LEU A 173 17.83 -20.20 -3.24
C LEU A 173 19.36 -20.36 -3.31
N GLY A 174 19.88 -21.48 -3.82
CA GLY A 174 21.32 -21.78 -3.85
C GLY A 174 21.88 -22.17 -2.47
N ASP A 175 23.15 -22.57 -2.37
CA ASP A 175 23.93 -22.64 -1.12
C ASP A 175 25.13 -21.67 -1.19
N ASP A 176 25.96 -21.59 -0.15
CA ASP A 176 27.11 -20.68 -0.09
C ASP A 176 28.23 -21.04 -1.09
N ASP A 177 28.21 -22.25 -1.64
CA ASP A 177 29.12 -22.71 -2.70
C ASP A 177 28.53 -22.45 -4.11
N GLY A 178 27.36 -21.83 -4.21
CA GLY A 178 26.64 -21.61 -5.47
C GLY A 178 25.97 -22.87 -6.04
N LYS A 179 25.88 -23.96 -5.27
CA LYS A 179 25.16 -25.17 -5.70
C LYS A 179 23.67 -24.97 -5.53
N ALA A 180 22.92 -25.58 -6.44
CA ALA A 180 21.48 -25.47 -6.49
C ALA A 180 20.80 -26.12 -5.28
N CYS A 181 20.32 -25.31 -4.33
CA CYS A 181 19.45 -25.76 -3.24
C CYS A 181 18.04 -25.24 -3.50
N VAL A 182 17.09 -26.17 -3.68
CA VAL A 182 15.66 -25.86 -3.80
C VAL A 182 15.05 -25.97 -2.42
N SER A 183 14.35 -24.92 -1.99
CA SER A 183 13.66 -24.89 -0.70
C SER A 183 12.17 -24.63 -0.88
N TYR A 184 11.36 -25.33 -0.08
CA TYR A 184 10.03 -24.87 0.25
C TYR A 184 10.14 -23.70 1.24
N VAL A 185 9.49 -22.59 0.92
CA VAL A 185 9.52 -21.34 1.71
C VAL A 185 8.21 -21.17 2.47
N GLY A 186 8.28 -21.06 3.78
CA GLY A 186 7.17 -20.67 4.66
C GLY A 186 7.48 -19.35 5.37
N VAL A 187 6.88 -18.24 4.95
CA VAL A 187 7.00 -16.94 5.64
C VAL A 187 5.80 -16.78 6.57
N TYR A 188 6.07 -16.64 7.87
CA TYR A 188 5.06 -16.40 8.89
C TYR A 188 5.16 -14.97 9.40
N PRO A 189 4.25 -14.07 9.00
CA PRO A 189 4.31 -12.69 9.42
C PRO A 189 4.39 -12.54 10.95
N GLY A 190 5.48 -11.94 11.44
CA GLY A 190 5.75 -11.67 12.85
C GLY A 190 6.43 -12.82 13.60
N MET A 191 6.51 -14.01 13.01
CA MET A 191 7.03 -15.22 13.67
C MET A 191 8.29 -15.81 13.02
N GLY A 192 8.65 -15.36 11.81
CA GLY A 192 9.89 -15.74 11.12
C GLY A 192 9.63 -16.57 9.88
N GLU A 193 10.63 -17.33 9.47
CA GLU A 193 10.65 -18.07 8.21
C GLU A 193 10.98 -19.54 8.45
N HIS A 194 10.41 -20.41 7.64
CA HIS A 194 10.69 -21.83 7.57
C HIS A 194 11.19 -22.17 6.17
N LEU A 195 12.37 -22.78 6.10
CA LEU A 195 12.93 -23.31 4.87
C LEU A 195 13.11 -24.82 5.01
N GLU A 196 12.52 -25.59 4.10
CA GLU A 196 12.71 -27.03 4.00
C GLU A 196 13.37 -27.34 2.65
N THR A 197 14.55 -27.96 2.64
CA THR A 197 15.16 -28.43 1.39
C THR A 197 14.29 -29.51 0.77
N VAL A 198 14.00 -29.37 -0.53
CA VAL A 198 13.17 -30.30 -1.30
C VAL A 198 13.86 -30.73 -2.58
N TRP A 199 13.40 -31.85 -3.14
CA TRP A 199 13.84 -32.37 -4.43
C TRP A 199 12.65 -32.73 -5.31
N ASN A 200 12.90 -32.85 -6.62
CA ASN A 200 11.88 -33.17 -7.63
C ASN A 200 10.67 -32.23 -7.56
N ALA A 201 10.92 -30.92 -7.41
CA ALA A 201 9.86 -29.92 -7.47
C ALA A 201 9.28 -29.86 -8.89
N THR A 202 7.96 -29.99 -9.03
CA THR A 202 7.27 -29.92 -10.32
C THR A 202 7.19 -28.50 -10.87
N TYR A 203 7.39 -27.50 -10.01
CA TYR A 203 7.47 -26.10 -10.38
C TYR A 203 8.46 -25.37 -9.47
N LEU A 204 9.29 -24.52 -10.05
CA LEU A 204 10.16 -23.60 -9.34
C LEU A 204 9.73 -22.18 -9.69
N VAL A 205 9.57 -21.34 -8.67
CA VAL A 205 9.26 -19.93 -8.88
C VAL A 205 10.40 -19.27 -9.63
N PRO A 206 10.15 -18.72 -10.83
CA PRO A 206 11.17 -18.04 -11.59
C PRO A 206 11.48 -16.67 -10.99
N TRP A 207 12.70 -16.21 -11.22
CA TRP A 207 13.20 -14.92 -10.77
C TRP A 207 13.24 -13.90 -11.91
N ALA A 208 13.06 -12.63 -11.58
CA ALA A 208 13.43 -11.47 -12.39
C ALA A 208 14.41 -10.61 -11.58
N ARG A 209 15.27 -9.85 -12.25
CA ARG A 209 16.15 -8.87 -11.61
C ARG A 209 15.52 -7.49 -11.68
N LEU A 210 15.46 -6.80 -10.56
CA LEU A 210 14.91 -5.45 -10.42
C LEU A 210 15.96 -4.54 -9.80
N GLU A 211 16.40 -3.55 -10.57
CA GLU A 211 17.33 -2.51 -10.12
C GLU A 211 16.57 -1.23 -9.77
N ILE A 212 16.87 -0.64 -8.62
CA ILE A 212 16.19 0.55 -8.11
C ILE A 212 17.26 1.60 -7.81
N SER A 213 17.13 2.77 -8.42
CA SER A 213 18.09 3.86 -8.35
C SER A 213 17.37 5.21 -8.20
N SER A 214 18.08 6.23 -7.75
CA SER A 214 17.53 7.57 -7.63
C SER A 214 18.60 8.66 -7.75
N GLU A 215 18.12 9.87 -8.03
CA GLU A 215 18.89 11.11 -7.95
C GLU A 215 18.16 12.06 -6.97
N PRO A 216 18.75 12.42 -5.81
CA PRO A 216 20.03 11.92 -5.27
C PRO A 216 19.98 10.44 -4.89
N GLU A 217 21.16 9.84 -4.66
CA GLU A 217 21.29 8.48 -4.10
C GLU A 217 20.93 8.45 -2.60
N ASP A 218 20.97 7.26 -1.99
CA ASP A 218 20.69 7.01 -0.56
C ASP A 218 19.24 7.34 -0.12
N LEU A 219 18.28 7.24 -1.03
CA LEU A 219 16.86 7.42 -0.73
C LEU A 219 16.21 6.13 -0.25
N THR A 220 15.20 6.25 0.62
CA THR A 220 14.50 5.09 1.18
C THR A 220 13.76 4.33 0.10
N VAL A 221 13.92 3.00 0.07
CA VAL A 221 13.23 2.09 -0.84
C VAL A 221 12.19 1.25 -0.09
N TYR A 222 11.01 1.16 -0.68
CA TYR A 222 9.93 0.26 -0.28
C TYR A 222 9.64 -0.72 -1.41
N ILE A 223 9.31 -1.97 -1.06
CA ILE A 223 8.87 -2.95 -2.04
C ILE A 223 7.57 -3.61 -1.56
N ASN A 224 6.60 -3.68 -2.47
CA ASN A 224 5.30 -4.31 -2.27
C ASN A 224 4.54 -3.83 -1.02
N GLY A 225 4.76 -2.58 -0.62
CA GLY A 225 4.12 -1.99 0.57
C GLY A 225 4.60 -2.60 1.89
N GLY A 226 5.74 -3.29 1.91
CA GLY A 226 6.36 -3.77 3.14
C GLY A 226 6.88 -2.63 4.00
N TYR A 227 6.40 -2.56 5.25
CA TYR A 227 6.88 -1.62 6.26
C TYR A 227 7.21 -2.37 7.56
N SER A 228 8.30 -1.93 8.18
CA SER A 228 8.81 -2.32 9.50
C SER A 228 9.63 -3.62 9.55
N ARG A 229 10.94 -3.43 9.39
CA ARG A 229 12.05 -3.83 10.30
C ARG A 229 13.40 -3.46 9.68
N TYR A 230 13.46 -3.38 8.35
CA TYR A 230 14.64 -2.99 7.58
C TYR A 230 14.28 -1.89 6.60
N VAL A 231 15.20 -0.94 6.44
CA VAL A 231 15.12 0.14 5.46
C VAL A 231 16.16 -0.15 4.39
N LEU A 232 15.72 -0.23 3.15
CA LEU A 232 16.60 -0.36 1.98
C LEU A 232 16.86 1.05 1.42
N TYR A 233 18.00 1.23 0.78
CA TYR A 233 18.40 2.51 0.20
C TYR A 233 18.80 2.34 -1.26
N THR A 234 18.55 3.34 -2.08
CA THR A 234 19.09 3.40 -3.44
C THR A 234 20.60 3.71 -3.44
N PRO A 235 21.37 3.20 -4.41
CA PRO A 235 20.99 2.20 -5.40
C PRO A 235 20.91 0.79 -4.79
N ILE A 236 19.95 -0.03 -5.23
CA ILE A 236 19.80 -1.41 -4.79
C ILE A 236 19.24 -2.31 -5.89
N GLY A 237 19.74 -3.54 -5.97
CA GLY A 237 19.23 -4.55 -6.87
C GLY A 237 18.69 -5.77 -6.13
N LEU A 238 17.55 -6.28 -6.60
CA LEU A 238 16.77 -7.35 -5.97
C LEU A 238 16.38 -8.41 -7.00
N TYR A 239 16.42 -9.68 -6.62
CA TYR A 239 15.75 -10.76 -7.34
C TYR A 239 14.32 -10.89 -6.84
N VAL A 240 13.34 -10.72 -7.73
CA VAL A 240 11.91 -10.74 -7.41
C VAL A 240 11.20 -11.92 -8.10
N PRO A 241 10.20 -12.55 -7.48
CA PRO A 241 9.40 -13.61 -8.09
C PRO A 241 8.66 -13.13 -9.34
N ALA A 242 8.68 -13.87 -10.43
CA ALA A 242 8.04 -13.47 -11.69
C ALA A 242 7.13 -14.57 -12.26
N ILE A 243 6.01 -14.84 -11.59
CA ILE A 243 5.10 -15.95 -11.91
C ILE A 243 4.08 -15.48 -12.98
N PRO A 244 4.16 -15.95 -14.23
CA PRO A 244 3.36 -15.40 -15.33
C PRO A 244 1.90 -15.88 -15.35
N HIS A 245 1.59 -17.02 -14.73
CA HIS A 245 0.25 -17.61 -14.64
C HIS A 245 0.11 -18.43 -13.36
N ASP A 246 -1.13 -18.67 -12.92
CA ASP A 246 -1.42 -19.54 -11.79
C ASP A 246 -0.92 -20.97 -12.07
N VAL A 247 -0.25 -21.57 -11.08
CA VAL A 247 0.24 -22.95 -11.14
C VAL A 247 -0.51 -23.78 -10.11
N TYR A 248 -1.10 -24.88 -10.56
CA TYR A 248 -1.90 -25.76 -9.73
C TYR A 248 -1.15 -27.04 -9.39
N ASN A 249 -1.36 -27.54 -8.16
CA ASN A 249 -0.82 -28.82 -7.70
C ASN A 249 0.70 -28.95 -7.89
N ALA A 250 1.43 -27.90 -7.55
CA ALA A 250 2.88 -27.98 -7.47
C ALA A 250 3.26 -28.95 -6.34
N THR A 251 4.15 -29.90 -6.61
CA THR A 251 4.62 -30.87 -5.61
C THR A 251 6.13 -30.88 -5.55
N ALA A 252 6.67 -31.22 -4.39
CA ALA A 252 8.07 -31.54 -4.21
C ALA A 252 8.21 -32.60 -3.13
N ARG A 253 9.30 -33.35 -3.14
CA ARG A 253 9.60 -34.32 -2.08
C ARG A 253 10.50 -33.67 -1.06
N GLY A 254 10.01 -33.56 0.17
CA GLY A 254 10.79 -33.17 1.35
C GLY A 254 11.34 -34.40 2.06
N PHE A 255 11.99 -34.18 3.21
CA PHE A 255 12.66 -35.25 3.98
C PHE A 255 11.73 -36.36 4.45
N TYR A 256 10.53 -36.00 4.90
CA TYR A 256 9.60 -36.94 5.53
C TYR A 256 8.28 -37.10 4.77
N ARG A 257 8.02 -36.26 3.76
CA ARG A 257 6.73 -36.19 3.07
C ARG A 257 6.85 -35.65 1.67
N VAL A 258 5.81 -35.89 0.87
CA VAL A 258 5.53 -35.08 -0.32
C VAL A 258 4.85 -33.80 0.15
N ILE A 259 5.37 -32.65 -0.26
CA ILE A 259 4.75 -31.35 -0.06
C ILE A 259 3.93 -31.04 -1.30
N GLN A 260 2.68 -30.66 -1.12
CA GLN A 260 1.79 -30.23 -2.18
C GLN A 260 1.30 -28.81 -1.91
N ILE A 261 1.44 -27.95 -2.91
CA ILE A 261 0.93 -26.59 -2.92
C ILE A 261 -0.26 -26.56 -3.88
N PRO A 262 -1.50 -26.38 -3.38
CA PRO A 262 -2.69 -26.44 -4.23
C PRO A 262 -2.67 -25.42 -5.35
N VAL A 263 -2.27 -24.19 -5.04
CA VAL A 263 -2.20 -23.07 -5.99
C VAL A 263 -1.01 -22.17 -5.65
N ILE A 264 -0.21 -21.84 -6.65
CA ILE A 264 0.75 -20.74 -6.64
C ILE A 264 0.20 -19.68 -7.59
N HIS A 265 -0.20 -18.54 -7.05
CA HIS A 265 -0.84 -17.49 -7.85
C HIS A 265 0.15 -16.74 -8.73
N ARG A 266 -0.37 -16.25 -9.86
CA ARG A 266 0.29 -15.30 -10.74
C ARG A 266 0.79 -14.09 -9.95
N LEU A 267 2.04 -13.73 -10.20
CA LEU A 267 2.72 -12.57 -9.64
C LEU A 267 3.68 -12.02 -10.68
N GLU A 268 3.19 -11.08 -11.48
CA GLU A 268 3.95 -10.44 -12.56
C GLU A 268 4.15 -8.93 -12.34
N THR A 269 3.72 -8.41 -11.19
CA THR A 269 3.86 -6.99 -10.86
C THR A 269 4.43 -6.82 -9.47
N HIS A 270 5.31 -5.84 -9.34
CA HIS A 270 5.85 -5.39 -8.07
C HIS A 270 5.61 -3.89 -7.92
N ARG A 271 5.23 -3.48 -6.73
CA ARG A 271 5.19 -2.07 -6.35
C ARG A 271 6.54 -1.68 -5.77
N VAL A 272 7.15 -0.64 -6.29
CA VAL A 272 8.42 -0.08 -5.82
C VAL A 272 8.16 1.35 -5.35
N GLY A 273 8.51 1.65 -4.11
CA GLY A 273 8.46 3.00 -3.56
C GLY A 273 9.87 3.57 -3.41
N VAL A 274 10.09 4.82 -3.82
CA VAL A 274 11.29 5.60 -3.49
C VAL A 274 10.85 6.85 -2.74
N ALA A 275 11.45 7.13 -1.58
CA ALA A 275 10.97 8.18 -0.69
C ALA A 275 12.06 9.07 -0.12
N ASP A 276 11.67 10.33 0.11
CA ASP A 276 12.54 11.40 0.61
C ASP A 276 11.69 12.47 1.33
N GLY A 277 11.87 12.62 2.64
CA GLY A 277 11.05 13.47 3.50
C GLY A 277 9.57 13.16 3.37
N ASN A 278 8.83 14.18 2.95
CA ASN A 278 7.38 14.16 2.79
C ASN A 278 6.93 13.61 1.41
N TYR A 279 7.88 13.12 0.60
CA TYR A 279 7.64 12.66 -0.76
C TYR A 279 7.80 11.14 -0.86
N LEU A 280 6.91 10.50 -1.62
CA LEU A 280 6.96 9.09 -1.97
C LEU A 280 6.56 8.93 -3.44
N VAL A 281 7.40 8.26 -4.22
CA VAL A 281 7.09 7.86 -5.60
C VAL A 281 6.87 6.36 -5.62
N GLU A 282 5.64 5.92 -5.88
CA GLU A 282 5.29 4.51 -6.09
C GLU A 282 5.26 4.20 -7.60
N SER A 283 6.00 3.19 -8.03
CA SER A 283 5.97 2.65 -9.39
C SER A 283 5.44 1.23 -9.38
N ILE A 284 4.56 0.89 -10.30
CA ILE A 284 4.22 -0.51 -10.59
C ILE A 284 5.12 -0.99 -11.72
N VAL A 285 5.87 -2.06 -11.46
CA VAL A 285 6.80 -2.66 -12.42
C VAL A 285 6.27 -4.02 -12.83
N LYS A 286 6.01 -4.19 -14.12
CA LYS A 286 5.65 -5.47 -14.71
C LYS A 286 6.91 -6.26 -15.06
N VAL A 287 7.04 -7.46 -14.49
CA VAL A 287 8.19 -8.35 -14.62
C VAL A 287 7.84 -9.64 -15.34
N SER A 288 8.84 -10.26 -15.96
CA SER A 288 8.76 -11.60 -16.55
C SER A 288 9.98 -12.43 -16.14
N PRO A 289 9.87 -13.77 -16.17
CA PRO A 289 10.99 -14.67 -15.86
C PRO A 289 12.29 -14.29 -16.57
N SER A 290 13.41 -14.33 -15.83
CA SER A 290 14.77 -14.04 -16.29
C SER A 290 14.98 -12.65 -16.91
N GLY A 291 14.01 -11.75 -16.77
CA GLY A 291 14.13 -10.38 -17.25
C GLY A 291 14.88 -9.49 -16.28
N ASN A 292 15.61 -8.52 -16.83
CA ASN A 292 16.20 -7.41 -16.08
C ASN A 292 15.32 -6.17 -16.24
N TYR A 293 14.93 -5.57 -15.13
CA TYR A 293 14.03 -4.43 -15.00
C TYR A 293 14.68 -3.35 -14.15
N SER A 294 14.22 -2.12 -14.31
CA SER A 294 14.77 -0.99 -13.58
C SER A 294 13.71 0.03 -13.22
N VAL A 295 13.95 0.75 -12.14
CA VAL A 295 13.27 1.98 -11.74
C VAL A 295 14.34 2.99 -11.36
N ASN A 296 14.30 4.15 -12.00
CA ASN A 296 15.13 5.32 -11.69
C ASN A 296 14.21 6.50 -11.40
N VAL A 297 14.38 7.10 -10.23
CA VAL A 297 13.59 8.24 -9.77
C VAL A 297 14.50 9.46 -9.58
N ASN A 298 14.33 10.49 -10.39
CA ASN A 298 14.91 11.80 -10.13
C ASN A 298 14.00 12.55 -9.14
N MET A 299 14.31 12.41 -7.85
CA MET A 299 13.51 12.96 -6.76
C MET A 299 13.56 14.49 -6.70
N ASP A 300 14.67 15.10 -7.13
CA ASP A 300 14.77 16.57 -7.21
C ASP A 300 13.76 17.14 -8.20
N ARG A 301 13.59 16.51 -9.37
CA ARG A 301 12.56 16.90 -10.34
C ARG A 301 11.16 16.68 -9.81
N VAL A 302 10.92 15.57 -9.09
CA VAL A 302 9.62 15.32 -8.44
C VAL A 302 9.30 16.41 -7.43
N LYS A 303 10.25 16.78 -6.57
CA LYS A 303 10.10 17.86 -5.58
C LYS A 303 9.94 19.24 -6.20
N LEU A 304 10.55 19.49 -7.36
CA LEU A 304 10.36 20.77 -8.08
C LEU A 304 8.97 20.87 -8.70
N ALA A 305 8.47 19.74 -9.24
CA ALA A 305 7.20 19.63 -9.93
C ALA A 305 6.00 19.45 -9.00
N LEU A 306 6.22 18.92 -7.80
CA LEU A 306 5.23 18.81 -6.73
C LEU A 306 5.79 19.54 -5.52
N ARG A 307 5.39 20.79 -5.31
CA ARG A 307 5.86 21.57 -4.15
C ARG A 307 4.74 22.37 -3.51
N MET A 308 4.87 22.59 -2.22
CA MET A 308 3.96 23.42 -1.45
C MET A 308 4.70 24.63 -0.87
N GLU A 309 4.08 25.80 -1.01
CA GLU A 309 4.54 27.06 -0.43
C GLU A 309 3.42 27.66 0.45
N ARG A 310 3.80 28.35 1.53
CA ARG A 310 2.87 29.17 2.30
C ARG A 310 3.26 30.63 2.17
N ARG A 311 2.26 31.46 1.84
CA ARG A 311 2.41 32.91 1.77
C ARG A 311 1.42 33.57 2.70
N SER A 312 1.79 34.72 3.25
CA SER A 312 0.82 35.49 4.02
C SER A 312 -0.30 35.96 3.09
N ALA A 313 -1.52 35.98 3.59
CA ALA A 313 -2.66 36.34 2.77
C ALA A 313 -2.67 37.86 2.44
N GLU A 314 -1.87 38.68 3.13
CA GLU A 314 -1.63 40.10 2.81
C GLU A 314 -0.71 40.26 1.60
N GLU A 315 0.34 39.44 1.49
CA GLU A 315 1.26 39.42 0.34
C GLU A 315 0.62 38.89 -0.94
N SER A 316 -0.49 38.15 -0.83
CA SER A 316 -1.14 37.44 -1.93
C SER A 316 -2.54 37.99 -2.25
N ALA A 317 -2.74 39.30 -2.13
CA ALA A 317 -4.04 39.95 -2.33
C ALA A 317 -4.73 39.58 -3.65
N VAL A 318 -3.96 39.42 -4.75
CA VAL A 318 -4.49 39.01 -6.06
C VAL A 318 -5.11 37.61 -6.02
N LEU A 319 -4.50 36.67 -5.31
CA LEU A 319 -5.00 35.29 -5.22
C LEU A 319 -6.28 35.20 -4.39
N LYS A 320 -6.48 36.09 -3.41
CA LYS A 320 -7.76 36.21 -2.69
C LYS A 320 -8.91 36.60 -3.62
N TYR A 321 -8.68 37.52 -4.55
CA TYR A 321 -9.72 37.97 -5.47
C TYR A 321 -10.11 36.92 -6.52
N LEU A 322 -9.24 35.93 -6.77
CA LEU A 322 -9.50 34.83 -7.69
C LEU A 322 -10.11 33.60 -7.00
N ALA A 323 -10.14 33.59 -5.65
CA ALA A 323 -10.65 32.46 -4.90
C ALA A 323 -12.16 32.30 -5.11
N LYS A 324 -12.56 31.11 -5.55
CA LYS A 324 -13.96 30.70 -5.55
C LYS A 324 -14.30 30.17 -4.17
N SER A 325 -15.41 30.63 -3.60
CA SER A 325 -15.95 30.03 -2.39
C SER A 325 -16.32 28.58 -2.68
N ALA A 326 -15.73 27.64 -1.94
CA ALA A 326 -16.12 26.25 -2.04
C ALA A 326 -17.61 26.10 -1.66
N PRO A 327 -18.41 25.30 -2.39
CA PRO A 327 -19.78 25.04 -1.98
C PRO A 327 -19.78 24.39 -0.59
N ALA A 328 -20.61 24.90 0.31
CA ALA A 328 -20.82 24.30 1.63
C ALA A 328 -21.16 22.82 1.49
N GLU A 329 -20.54 21.99 2.33
CA GLU A 329 -20.67 20.53 2.37
C GLU A 329 -22.08 20.06 1.95
N LYS A 330 -22.18 19.34 0.82
CA LYS A 330 -23.34 18.47 0.62
C LYS A 330 -23.12 17.26 1.50
N SER A 331 -23.69 17.30 2.71
CA SER A 331 -23.96 16.11 3.49
C SER A 331 -24.69 15.12 2.59
N THR A 332 -23.98 14.11 2.11
CA THR A 332 -24.60 13.05 1.34
C THR A 332 -25.32 12.20 2.37
N GLU A 333 -26.60 12.49 2.60
CA GLU A 333 -27.47 11.58 3.33
C GLU A 333 -27.43 10.22 2.62
N LEU A 334 -26.71 9.27 3.21
CA LEU A 334 -26.94 7.86 3.00
C LEU A 334 -28.40 7.60 3.38
N LYS A 335 -29.28 7.53 2.38
CA LYS A 335 -30.59 6.88 2.55
C LYS A 335 -30.33 5.39 2.78
N THR A 336 -30.17 5.02 4.04
CA THR A 336 -30.29 3.64 4.53
C THR A 336 -31.76 3.22 4.41
N GLY A 337 -32.16 2.78 3.22
CA GLY A 337 -33.40 2.04 3.01
C GLY A 337 -33.22 0.57 3.41
N PHE A 338 -33.11 0.30 4.72
CA PHE A 338 -33.34 -1.05 5.23
C PHE A 338 -34.85 -1.31 5.23
N ALA A 339 -35.32 -2.10 4.25
CA ALA A 339 -36.56 -2.84 4.39
C ALA A 339 -36.20 -4.34 4.46
N ALA A 340 -36.13 -4.85 5.68
CA ALA A 340 -36.13 -6.29 5.93
C ALA A 340 -37.55 -6.85 5.65
N PRO A 341 -37.68 -8.02 5.02
CA PRO A 341 -38.85 -8.86 5.21
C PRO A 341 -38.58 -9.88 6.32
N ARG A 342 -39.51 -9.90 7.27
CA ARG A 342 -39.64 -10.84 8.37
C ARG A 342 -39.85 -12.27 7.86
N ASP A 343 -39.28 -13.23 8.59
CA ASP A 343 -39.67 -14.64 8.59
C ASP A 343 -41.12 -14.87 9.06
N LEU A 344 -41.73 -15.96 8.55
CA LEU A 344 -42.86 -16.80 9.03
C LEU A 344 -43.62 -17.33 7.79
N SER A 345 -44.05 -18.59 7.61
CA SER A 345 -43.92 -19.90 8.27
C SER A 345 -44.49 -20.96 7.30
N LEU A 346 -44.22 -22.24 7.58
CA LEU A 346 -44.66 -23.46 6.89
C LEU A 346 -46.19 -23.64 6.77
N GLU A 347 -46.58 -24.45 5.76
CA GLU A 347 -47.79 -25.30 5.61
C GLU A 347 -49.18 -24.63 5.40
N ASP A 348 -49.80 -24.79 4.21
CA ASP A 348 -50.72 -25.91 3.93
C ASP A 348 -51.38 -25.86 2.52
N ALA A 349 -51.55 -27.07 1.95
CA ALA A 349 -52.70 -27.57 1.18
C ALA A 349 -53.09 -27.08 -0.26
N VAL A 350 -52.93 -28.05 -1.20
CA VAL A 350 -53.99 -28.66 -2.07
C VAL A 350 -54.36 -28.02 -3.43
N ALA A 351 -53.86 -28.72 -4.47
CA ALA A 351 -54.53 -29.30 -5.65
C ALA A 351 -55.56 -28.50 -6.50
N VAL A 352 -55.24 -28.36 -7.79
CA VAL A 352 -56.14 -28.76 -8.91
C VAL A 352 -55.29 -29.26 -10.09
N ALA A 353 -55.54 -30.50 -10.52
CA ALA A 353 -55.30 -31.00 -11.87
C ALA A 353 -56.69 -31.36 -12.48
N PRO A 354 -56.85 -31.87 -13.72
CA PRO A 354 -55.95 -31.98 -14.88
C PRO A 354 -56.62 -31.56 -16.22
N THR A 355 -55.88 -31.57 -17.33
CA THR A 355 -56.48 -31.94 -18.64
C THR A 355 -55.49 -32.72 -19.51
N LYS A 356 -55.98 -33.88 -19.97
CA LYS A 356 -55.35 -34.87 -20.84
C LYS A 356 -55.19 -34.37 -22.28
N LEU A 357 -54.18 -34.85 -23.02
CA LEU A 357 -54.43 -35.67 -24.22
C LEU A 357 -53.19 -36.46 -24.68
N PHE A 358 -53.47 -37.66 -25.20
CA PHE A 358 -52.63 -38.74 -25.75
C PHE A 358 -51.91 -38.32 -27.06
N HIS A 359 -50.82 -38.94 -27.56
CA HIS A 359 -50.58 -40.33 -28.01
C HIS A 359 -49.06 -40.51 -28.24
N ARG A 360 -48.32 -41.50 -27.71
CA ARG A 360 -48.15 -42.93 -28.09
C ARG A 360 -47.76 -43.20 -29.57
N ILE A 361 -46.54 -43.73 -29.78
CA ILE A 361 -46.11 -44.92 -30.57
C ILE A 361 -44.59 -45.12 -30.27
N LYS A 362 -44.15 -46.11 -29.46
CA LYS A 362 -43.77 -47.52 -29.77
C LYS A 362 -42.57 -47.64 -30.75
N SER A 363 -41.38 -48.02 -30.26
CA SER A 363 -40.77 -49.39 -30.22
C SER A 363 -40.32 -49.87 -31.60
N ALA A 364 -39.21 -50.58 -31.84
CA ALA A 364 -38.36 -51.51 -31.08
C ALA A 364 -36.97 -51.51 -31.76
N LEU A 365 -35.87 -52.06 -31.25
CA LEU A 365 -35.64 -53.35 -30.59
C LEU A 365 -34.37 -53.25 -29.74
#